data_AF-A0A3A1WF90-F1
#
_entry.id   AF-A0A3A1WF90-F1
#
_cell.length_a   1.000
_cell.length_b   1.000
_cell.length_c   1.000
_cell.angle_alpha   90.00
_cell.angle_beta   90.00
_cell.angle_gamma   90.00
#
_symmetry.space_group_name_H-M   'P 1'
#
loop_
_entity.id
_entity.type
_entity.pdbx_description
1 polymer ?
#
loop_
_entity_poly.entity_id
_entity_poly.type
_entity_poly.pdbx_seq_one_letter_code
_entity_poly.pdbx_strand_id
1 'polypeptide(L)' 'MAPNLNFWLWRPILADPPLYSVGDLETWVTLTHVMDCHEALDLKEASLQKAQQAAELNSSRR' A
#
# COMPACT_ATOMS: atom_id res chain seq x y z
N MET A 1 -14.09 15.07 13.71
CA MET A 1 -13.48 13.95 12.95
C MET A 1 -12.01 14.28 12.75
N ALA A 2 -11.11 13.35 13.06
CA ALA A 2 -9.68 13.59 12.90
C ALA A 2 -9.34 13.61 11.38
N PRO A 3 -8.73 14.67 10.84
CA PRO A 3 -8.53 14.85 9.39
C PRO A 3 -7.58 13.83 8.77
N ASN A 4 -6.69 13.25 9.57
CA ASN A 4 -5.77 12.19 9.17
C ASN A 4 -6.47 10.84 8.95
N LEU A 5 -7.51 10.51 9.72
CA LEU A 5 -8.21 9.21 9.60
C LEU A 5 -8.82 9.01 8.20
N ASN A 6 -9.27 10.10 7.56
CA ASN A 6 -9.85 10.05 6.22
C ASN A 6 -8.80 9.58 5.19
N PHE A 7 -7.59 10.14 5.21
CA PHE A 7 -6.54 9.79 4.25
C PHE A 7 -6.11 8.32 4.32
N TRP A 8 -6.12 7.72 5.52
CA TRP A 8 -5.77 6.32 5.72
C TRP A 8 -6.75 5.38 5.01
N LEU A 9 -8.05 5.63 5.11
CA LEU A 9 -9.09 4.81 4.46
C LEU A 9 -8.96 4.75 2.94
N TRP A 10 -8.43 5.79 2.31
CA TRP A 10 -8.33 5.87 0.84
C TRP A 10 -7.10 5.17 0.26
N ARG A 11 -6.05 4.92 1.06
CA ARG A 11 -4.78 4.39 0.54
C ARG A 11 -4.93 3.02 -0.17
N PRO A 12 -5.73 2.05 0.33
CA PRO A 12 -5.96 0.79 -0.40
C PRO A 12 -6.80 0.95 -1.69
N ILE A 13 -7.66 1.97 -1.75
CA ILE A 13 -8.49 2.28 -2.93
C ILE A 13 -7.67 2.99 -4.01
N LEU A 14 -6.74 3.84 -3.61
CA LEU A 14 -5.84 4.58 -4.50
C LEU A 14 -4.57 3.81 -4.88
N ALA A 15 -4.39 2.59 -4.36
CA ALA A 15 -3.26 1.73 -4.72
C ALA A 15 -3.31 1.32 -6.20
N ASP A 16 -2.16 0.95 -6.77
CA ASP A 16 -2.07 0.41 -8.14
C ASP A 16 -1.47 -1.02 -8.16
N PRO A 17 -2.28 -2.05 -8.49
CA PRO A 17 -3.73 -1.98 -8.70
C PRO A 17 -4.51 -1.72 -7.40
N PRO A 18 -5.75 -1.17 -7.46
CA PRO A 18 -6.59 -0.97 -6.28
C PRO A 18 -6.88 -2.28 -5.57
N LEU A 19 -6.77 -2.29 -4.23
CA LEU A 19 -7.08 -3.47 -3.42
C LEU A 19 -8.59 -3.55 -3.11
N TYR A 20 -9.23 -2.40 -2.94
CA TYR A 20 -10.65 -2.26 -2.67
C TYR A 20 -11.28 -1.18 -3.55
N SER A 21 -12.58 -1.30 -3.78
CA SER A 21 -13.40 -0.22 -4.31
C SER A 21 -14.01 0.61 -3.19
N VAL A 22 -14.57 1.78 -3.53
CA VAL A 22 -15.32 2.61 -2.57
C VAL A 22 -16.53 1.86 -2.01
N GLY A 23 -17.20 1.03 -2.82
CA GLY A 23 -18.36 0.25 -2.40
C GLY A 23 -18.02 -0.85 -1.38
N ASP A 24 -16.77 -1.33 -1.37
CA ASP A 24 -16.33 -2.35 -0.40
C ASP A 24 -16.27 -1.79 1.03
N LEU A 25 -15.96 -0.49 1.18
CA LEU A 25 -15.98 0.22 2.47
C LEU A 25 -17.37 0.29 3.10
N GLU A 26 -18.41 0.30 2.28
CA GLU A 26 -19.80 0.40 2.74
C GLU A 26 -20.44 -0.98 2.98
N THR A 27 -19.83 -2.05 2.50
CA THR A 27 -20.46 -3.39 2.45
C THR A 27 -19.82 -4.40 3.39
N TRP A 28 -18.49 -4.50 3.44
CA TRP A 28 -17.83 -5.57 4.21
C TRP A 28 -16.45 -5.23 4.76
N VAL A 29 -15.78 -4.19 4.25
CA VAL A 29 -14.43 -3.82 4.72
C VAL A 29 -14.52 -3.23 6.12
N THR A 30 -13.72 -3.79 7.02
CA THR A 30 -13.60 -3.30 8.39
C THR A 30 -12.31 -2.50 8.54
N LEU A 31 -12.18 -1.75 9.64
CA LEU A 31 -10.96 -1.03 9.95
C LEU A 31 -9.74 -1.97 10.02
N THR A 32 -9.90 -3.19 10.52
CA THR A 32 -8.83 -4.19 10.58
C THR A 32 -8.35 -4.58 9.17
N HIS A 33 -9.29 -4.84 8.24
CA HIS A 33 -8.93 -5.15 6.85
C HIS A 33 -8.13 -4.00 6.21
N VAL A 34 -8.52 -2.74 6.48
CA VAL A 34 -7.78 -1.57 6.00
C VAL A 34 -6.36 -1.57 6.56
N MET A 35 -6.20 -1.78 7.86
CA MET A 35 -4.87 -1.84 8.51
C MET A 35 -3.99 -2.95 7.94
N ASP A 36 -4.53 -4.15 7.73
CA ASP A 36 -3.80 -5.26 7.12
C ASP A 36 -3.36 -4.92 5.68
N CYS A 37 -4.21 -4.23 4.92
CA CYS A 37 -3.86 -3.76 3.58
C CYS A 37 -2.74 -2.72 3.59
N HIS A 38 -2.69 -1.85 4.59
CA HIS A 38 -1.58 -0.92 4.73
C HIS A 38 -0.25 -1.64 4.92
N GLU A 39 -0.22 -2.65 5.80
CA GLU A 39 0.98 -3.45 6.02
C GLU A 39 1.41 -4.17 4.74
N ALA A 40 0.47 -4.74 3.99
CA ALA A 40 0.77 -5.39 2.72
C ALA A 40 1.36 -4.42 1.68
N LEU A 41 0.85 -3.18 1.59
CA LEU A 41 1.38 -2.14 0.70
C LEU A 41 2.78 -1.70 1.12
N ASP A 42 3.01 -1.53 2.42
CA ASP A 42 4.32 -1.16 2.95
C ASP A 42 5.38 -2.25 2.65
N LEU A 43 5.00 -3.53 2.78
CA LEU A 43 5.87 -4.66 2.42
C LEU A 43 6.19 -4.69 0.91
N LYS A 44 5.22 -4.42 0.05
CA LYS A 44 5.41 -4.32 -1.40
C LYS A 44 6.42 -3.22 -1.74
N GLU A 45 6.25 -2.02 -1.18
CA GLU A 45 7.18 -0.90 -1.40
C GLU A 45 8.60 -1.23 -0.90
N ALA A 46 8.73 -1.78 0.30
CA ALA A 46 10.02 -2.16 0.86
C ALA A 46 10.73 -3.22 -0.01
N SER A 47 9.97 -4.19 -0.55
CA SER A 47 10.51 -5.18 -1.47
C SER A 47 10.99 -4.56 -2.78
N LEU A 48 10.22 -3.61 -3.34
CA LEU A 48 10.58 -2.92 -4.57
C LEU A 48 11.87 -2.09 -4.39
N GLN A 49 11.97 -1.35 -3.30
CA GLN A 49 13.17 -0.55 -2.98
C GLN A 49 14.41 -1.43 -2.85
N LYS A 50 14.30 -2.59 -2.19
CA LYS A 50 15.41 -3.56 -2.10
C LYS A 50 15.83 -4.09 -3.47
N ALA A 51 14.86 -4.41 -4.33
CA ALA A 51 15.14 -4.88 -5.69
C ALA A 51 15.84 -3.80 -6.53
N GLN A 52 15.40 -2.54 -6.42
CA GLN A 52 16.02 -1.39 -7.10
C GLN A 52 17.47 -1.18 -6.64
N GLN A 53 17.72 -1.16 -5.34
CA GLN A 53 19.07 -1.05 -4.78
C GLN A 53 19.99 -2.18 -5.25
N ALA A 54 19.49 -3.42 -5.31
CA ALA A 54 20.26 -4.55 -5.83
C ALA A 54 20.58 -4.40 -7.33
N ALA A 55 19.63 -3.88 -8.13
CA ALA A 55 19.85 -3.61 -9.54
C ALA A 55 20.90 -2.52 -9.77
N GLU A 56 20.86 -1.42 -9.01
CA GLU A 56 21.82 -0.32 -9.06
C GLU A 56 23.24 -0.73 -8.65
N LEU A 57 23.35 -1.57 -7.62
CA LEU A 57 24.65 -2.10 -7.20
C LEU A 57 25.27 -3.00 -8.28
N ASN A 58 24.44 -3.79 -8.97
CA ASN A 58 24.89 -4.67 -10.05
C ASN A 58 25.24 -3.91 -11.34
N SER A 59 24.57 -2.78 -11.63
CA SER A 59 24.91 -1.94 -12.78
C SER A 59 26.19 -1.12 -12.55
N SER A 60 26.45 -0.68 -11.31
CA SER A 60 27.67 0.07 -10.93
C SER A 60 28.95 -0.79 -10.88
N ARG A 61 28.81 -2.13 -10.89
CA ARG A 61 29.91 -3.10 -10.91
C ARG A 61 30.34 -3.53 -12.32
N ARG A 62 29.66 -3.06 -13.38
CA ARG A 62 29.99 -3.30 -14.79
C ARG A 62 30.68 -2.09 -15.39
#